data_AF-A0A496YSH6-F1
#
_entry.id   AF-A0A496YSH6-F1
#
_cell.length_a   1.000
_cell.length_b   1.000
_cell.length_c   1.000
_cell.angle_alpha   90.00
_cell.angle_beta   90.00
_cell.angle_gamma   90.00
#
_symmetry.space_group_name_H-M   'P 1'
#
loop_
_entity.id
_entity.type
_entity.pdbx_description
1 polymer ?
#
loop_
_entity_poly.entity_id
_entity_poly.type
_entity_poly.pdbx_seq_one_letter_code
_entity_poly.pdbx_strand_id
1 'polypeptide(L)'
;MIGAFAMPKEEESRFPLELSEEDQARIREIFFETVVPKLKRLDARVGTISCEFAGTQYRNSMIRFNSTGSGFDIVDFEYDEEGEGLPLDL
;
A
#
# COMPACT_ATOMS: atom_id res chain seq x y z
N MET A 1 13.61 -25.74 -38.41
CA MET A 1 12.50 -24.89 -37.94
C MET A 1 12.78 -24.54 -36.49
N ILE A 2 13.26 -23.33 -36.21
CA ILE A 2 13.36 -22.84 -34.83
C ILE A 2 12.10 -22.03 -34.55
N GLY A 3 11.04 -22.72 -34.15
CA GLY A 3 9.79 -22.11 -33.73
C GLY A 3 9.95 -21.62 -32.29
N ALA A 4 9.67 -20.34 -32.08
CA ALA A 4 9.84 -19.61 -30.84
C ALA A 4 9.27 -20.34 -29.61
N PHE A 5 10.08 -20.41 -28.55
CA PHE A 5 9.60 -20.64 -27.20
C PHE A 5 8.90 -19.35 -26.75
N ALA A 6 7.65 -19.19 -27.16
CA ALA A 6 6.79 -18.15 -26.64
C ALA A 6 6.53 -18.48 -25.17
N MET A 7 7.30 -17.83 -24.30
CA MET A 7 6.95 -17.71 -22.89
C MET A 7 5.52 -17.15 -22.85
N PRO A 8 4.57 -17.83 -22.19
CA PRO A 8 3.24 -17.27 -22.05
C PRO A 8 3.41 -15.93 -21.34
N LYS A 9 2.86 -14.89 -21.97
CA LYS A 9 2.78 -13.54 -21.44
C LYS A 9 2.02 -13.62 -20.13
N GLU A 10 2.80 -13.61 -19.05
CA GLU A 10 2.50 -12.98 -17.76
C GLU A 10 1.01 -12.94 -17.52
N GLU A 11 0.49 -14.11 -17.10
CA GLU A 11 -0.85 -14.27 -16.59
C GLU A 11 -0.96 -13.41 -15.34
N GLU A 12 -1.42 -12.18 -15.56
CA GLU A 12 -2.37 -11.43 -14.76
C GLU A 12 -2.64 -12.12 -13.42
N SER A 13 -1.96 -11.63 -12.38
CA SER A 13 -2.08 -12.10 -11.01
C SER A 13 -3.55 -11.99 -10.58
N ARG A 14 -4.27 -13.11 -10.70
CA ARG A 14 -5.68 -13.25 -10.35
C ARG A 14 -5.85 -13.48 -8.84
N PHE A 15 -4.86 -13.08 -8.04
CA PHE A 15 -4.98 -12.97 -6.59
C PHE A 15 -5.34 -11.53 -6.28
N PRO A 16 -6.57 -11.23 -5.81
CA PRO A 16 -6.93 -9.90 -5.32
C PRO A 16 -6.21 -9.52 -4.00
N LEU A 17 -5.06 -10.14 -3.70
CA LEU A 17 -4.40 -10.15 -2.40
C LEU A 17 -3.05 -9.43 -2.41
N GLU A 18 -2.36 -9.32 -3.55
CA GLU A 18 -1.05 -8.65 -3.62
C GLU A 18 -1.12 -7.42 -4.54
N LEU A 19 -0.84 -6.25 -3.95
CA LEU A 19 -0.68 -5.00 -4.69
C LEU A 19 0.47 -5.11 -5.67
N SER A 20 0.21 -4.78 -6.95
CA SER A 20 1.27 -4.68 -7.96
C SER A 20 2.34 -3.68 -7.53
N GLU A 21 3.57 -3.83 -8.01
CA GLU A 21 4.66 -2.90 -7.70
C GLU A 21 4.30 -1.44 -8.08
N GLU A 22 3.56 -1.26 -9.17
CA GLU A 22 3.04 0.05 -9.60
C GLU A 22 2.02 0.62 -8.60
N ASP A 23 1.12 -0.21 -8.09
CA ASP A 23 0.13 0.18 -7.07
C ASP A 23 0.83 0.52 -5.76
N GLN A 24 1.79 -0.31 -5.33
CA GLN A 24 2.58 -0.04 -4.13
C GLN A 24 3.35 1.28 -4.25
N ALA A 25 3.97 1.55 -5.41
CA ALA A 25 4.67 2.81 -5.66
C ALA A 25 3.72 4.01 -5.55
N ARG A 26 2.53 3.91 -6.15
CA ARG A 26 1.49 4.94 -6.05
C ARG A 26 1.02 5.15 -4.61
N ILE A 27 0.70 4.08 -3.89
CA ILE A 27 0.24 4.15 -2.50
C ILE A 27 1.32 4.79 -1.63
N ARG A 28 2.60 4.42 -1.82
CA ARG A 28 3.73 5.04 -1.12
C ARG A 28 3.78 6.54 -1.39
N GLU A 29 3.73 6.96 -2.66
CA GLU A 29 3.76 8.38 -3.02
C GLU A 29 2.65 9.18 -2.32
N ILE A 30 1.41 8.70 -2.40
CA ILE A 30 0.26 9.37 -1.78
C ILE A 30 0.36 9.34 -0.24
N PHE A 31 0.88 8.26 0.34
CA PHE A 31 1.14 8.17 1.78
C PHE A 31 2.12 9.26 2.23
N PHE A 32 3.23 9.44 1.53
CA PHE A 32 4.22 10.46 1.85
C PHE A 32 3.68 11.89 1.65
N GLU A 33 2.88 12.11 0.60
CA GLU A 33 2.32 13.43 0.30
C GLU A 33 1.19 13.82 1.25
N THR A 34 0.27 12.91 1.54
CA THR A 34 -1.00 13.22 2.23
C THR A 34 -1.05 12.73 3.66
N VAL A 35 -0.53 11.52 3.93
CA VAL A 35 -0.68 10.86 5.23
C VAL A 35 0.41 11.25 6.22
N VAL A 36 1.68 11.22 5.79
CA VAL A 36 2.83 11.59 6.63
C VAL A 36 2.67 12.97 7.31
N PRO A 37 2.23 14.05 6.66
CA PRO A 37 2.02 15.32 7.36
C PRO A 37 0.93 15.25 8.44
N LYS A 38 -0.11 14.42 8.27
CA LYS A 38 -1.13 14.17 9.31
C LYS A 38 -0.55 13.38 10.48
N LEU A 39 0.20 12.31 10.19
CA LEU A 39 0.87 11.49 11.20
C LEU A 39 1.87 12.29 12.03
N LYS A 40 2.63 13.19 11.40
CA LYS A 40 3.52 14.14 12.10
C LYS A 40 2.77 15.05 13.07
N ARG A 41 1.59 15.55 12.69
CA ARG A 41 0.76 16.40 13.57
C ARG A 41 0.19 15.64 14.77
N LEU A 42 -0.03 14.33 14.61
CA LEU A 42 -0.55 13.44 15.64
C LEU A 42 0.54 12.83 16.54
N ASP A 43 1.82 13.15 16.33
CA ASP A 43 2.97 12.48 16.98
C ASP A 43 2.91 10.94 16.83
N ALA A 44 2.39 10.45 15.70
CA ALA A 44 2.21 9.03 15.46
C ALA A 44 3.57 8.35 15.30
N ARG A 45 3.80 7.25 16.05
CA ARG A 45 5.08 6.52 16.04
C ARG A 45 5.05 5.25 15.22
N VAL A 46 3.98 4.48 15.34
CA VAL A 46 3.78 3.24 14.61
C VAL A 46 2.29 3.01 14.50
N GLY A 47 1.83 2.43 13.39
CA GLY A 47 0.42 2.15 13.20
C GLY A 47 0.15 1.40 11.91
N THR A 48 -1.09 0.97 11.78
CA THR A 48 -1.61 0.37 10.55
C THR A 48 -2.81 1.20 10.10
N ILE A 49 -2.84 1.53 8.81
CA ILE A 49 -3.92 2.32 8.19
C ILE A 49 -4.36 1.69 6.89
N SER A 50 -5.63 1.87 6.54
CA SER A 50 -6.15 1.45 5.25
C SER A 50 -5.57 2.30 4.12
N CYS A 51 -5.25 1.67 2.99
CA CYS A 51 -4.81 2.31 1.74
C CYS A 51 -5.94 3.03 1.00
N GLU A 52 -7.14 3.15 1.59
CA GLU A 52 -8.27 3.89 1.04
C GLU A 52 -7.90 5.33 0.65
N PHE A 53 -6.92 5.94 1.33
CA PHE A 53 -6.39 7.28 0.99
C PHE A 53 -5.83 7.37 -0.45
N ALA A 54 -5.41 6.25 -1.05
CA ALA A 54 -4.93 6.17 -2.42
C ALA A 54 -6.03 5.80 -3.43
N GLY A 55 -7.22 5.44 -2.95
CA GLY A 55 -8.37 5.02 -3.74
C GLY A 55 -9.19 3.95 -3.03
N THR A 56 -10.51 3.97 -3.23
CA THR A 56 -11.46 3.02 -2.61
C THR A 56 -11.20 1.56 -3.02
N GLN A 57 -10.57 1.34 -4.17
CA GLN A 57 -10.11 0.03 -4.62
C GLN A 57 -9.08 -0.63 -3.68
N TYR A 58 -8.35 0.18 -2.89
CA TYR A 58 -7.34 -0.29 -1.95
C TYR A 58 -7.85 -0.29 -0.50
N ARG A 59 -9.16 -0.13 -0.26
CA ARG A 59 -9.72 -0.08 1.11
C ARG A 59 -9.40 -1.33 1.95
N ASN A 60 -9.28 -2.48 1.28
CA ASN A 60 -8.95 -3.77 1.88
C ASN A 60 -7.45 -4.01 2.00
N SER A 61 -6.63 -3.10 1.47
CA SER A 61 -5.19 -3.12 1.69
C SER A 61 -4.86 -2.21 2.86
N MET A 62 -4.02 -2.69 3.75
CA MET A 62 -3.50 -2.00 4.90
C MET A 62 -2.01 -1.77 4.68
N ILE A 63 -1.49 -0.64 5.17
CA ILE A 63 -0.06 -0.47 5.34
C ILE A 63 0.27 -0.34 6.81
N ARG A 64 1.29 -1.07 7.22
CA ARG A 64 1.96 -0.82 8.49
C ARG A 64 3.06 0.20 8.26
N PHE A 65 3.04 1.28 9.02
CA PHE A 65 4.07 2.29 8.99
C PHE A 65 4.79 2.37 10.32
N ASN A 66 6.04 2.81 10.27
CA ASN A 66 6.84 3.13 11.44
C ASN A 66 7.51 4.48 11.25
N SER A 67 7.52 5.30 12.30
CA SER A 67 8.29 6.53 12.33
C SER A 67 9.74 6.18 12.63
N THR A 68 10.60 6.48 11.66
CA THR A 68 12.05 6.42 11.83
C THR A 68 12.55 7.82 12.16
N GLY A 69 13.73 7.96 12.77
CA GLY A 69 14.27 9.29 13.16
C GLY A 69 14.36 10.31 12.02
N SER A 70 14.26 9.87 10.77
CA SER A 70 14.25 10.69 9.56
C SER A 70 12.85 10.96 8.98
N GLY A 71 11.80 10.30 9.47
CA GLY A 71 10.44 10.44 8.94
C GLY A 71 9.51 9.27 9.25
N PHE A 72 8.90 8.73 8.20
CA PHE A 72 8.00 7.58 8.25
C PHE A 72 8.41 6.61 7.15
N ASP A 73 8.29 5.33 7.41
CA ASP A 73 8.55 4.28 6.44
C ASP A 73 7.38 3.30 6.46
N ILE A 74 7.01 2.81 5.28
CA ILE A 74 6.05 1.70 5.16
C ILE A 74 6.84 0.41 5.31
N VAL A 75 6.54 -0.33 6.38
CA VAL A 75 7.25 -1.56 6.72
C VAL A 75 6.59 -2.80 6.13
N ASP A 76 5.27 -2.75 5.90
CA ASP A 76 4.52 -3.91 5.44
C ASP A 76 3.22 -3.51 4.74
N PHE A 77 2.75 -4.36 3.83
CA PHE A 77 1.43 -4.27 3.19
C PHE A 77 0.65 -5.51 3.54
N GLU A 78 -0.48 -5.36 4.21
CA GLU A 78 -1.33 -6.46 4.65
C GLU A 78 -2.67 -6.36 3.94
N TYR A 79 -3.23 -7.48 3.49
CA TYR A 79 -4.61 -7.53 3.01
C TYR A 79 -5.52 -7.89 4.17
N ASP A 80 -6.56 -7.08 4.38
CA ASP A 80 -7.56 -7.25 5.42
C ASP A 80 -8.95 -7.31 4.76
N GLU A 81 -9.61 -8.48 4.85
CA GLU A 81 -10.92 -8.71 4.23
C GLU A 81 -12.01 -7.79 4.81
N GLU A 82 -11.89 -7.43 6.08
CA GLU A 82 -12.85 -6.58 6.78
C GLU A 82 -12.57 -5.09 6.56
N GLY A 83 -11.32 -4.73 6.25
CA GLY A 83 -10.91 -3.34 6.04
C GLY A 83 -10.85 -2.55 7.36
N GLU A 84 -10.56 -3.20 8.50
CA GLU A 84 -10.60 -2.60 9.85
C GLU A 84 -9.41 -1.68 10.18
N GLY A 85 -8.90 -0.98 9.18
CA GLY A 85 -7.82 -0.01 9.34
C GLY A 85 -8.34 1.26 9.99
N LEU A 86 -7.48 1.97 10.72
CA LEU A 86 -7.82 3.31 11.17
C LEU A 86 -8.05 4.21 9.95
N PRO A 87 -9.29 4.71 9.70
CA PRO A 87 -9.49 5.70 8.67
C PRO A 87 -8.81 6.99 9.12
N LEU A 88 -7.85 7.48 8.35
CA LEU A 88 -7.23 8.80 8.57
C LEU A 88 -8.14 9.92 8.04
N ASP A 89 -9.41 9.88 8.46
CA ASP A 89 -10.33 11.01 8.36
C ASP A 89 -10.08 11.93 9.57
N LEU A 90 -9.01 12.71 9.45
CA LEU A 90 -8.65 13.80 10.36
C LEU A 90 -8.66 15.12 9.60
#